data_AF-A0A7J7NG79-F1
#
_entry.id   AF-A0A7J7NG79-F1
#
_cell.length_a   1.000
_cell.length_b   1.000
_cell.length_c   1.000
_cell.angle_alpha   90.00
_cell.angle_beta   90.00
_cell.angle_gamma   90.00
#
_symmetry.space_group_name_H-M   'P 1'
#
loop_
_entity.id
_entity.type
_entity.pdbx_description
1 polymer ?
#
loop_
_entity_poly.entity_id
_entity_poly.type
_entity_poly.pdbx_seq_one_letter_code
_entity_poly.pdbx_strand_id
1 'polypeptide(L)'
;MYDGKATYVGIFRLSNGISILSYNGTTDPSSDIGEIEVIAVFKGSWDAVVTCFFLDTAHNIVEYIEIISRILRDGGVWINFGPLLYHFADAYGTEEEMSIELSLEDVKSVALQYGFQLEREETIETTYTANRLSMMENRYFAAFWTMTKRGTP
;
A
#
# COMPACT_ATOMS: atom_id res chain seq x y z
N MET A 1 10.23 -17.84 3.12
CA MET A 1 9.16 -18.73 2.59
C MET A 1 8.13 -17.79 1.97
N TYR A 2 8.01 -17.77 0.64
CA TYR A 2 7.09 -16.88 -0.09
C TYR A 2 5.64 -17.19 0.33
N ASP A 3 4.95 -16.25 0.98
CA ASP A 3 3.60 -16.45 1.55
C ASP A 3 2.45 -16.29 0.52
N GLY A 4 2.73 -16.33 -0.79
CA GLY A 4 1.67 -16.34 -1.81
C GLY A 4 0.61 -15.23 -1.65
N LYS A 5 1.01 -14.07 -1.10
CA LYS A 5 0.12 -12.95 -0.87
C LYS A 5 -0.27 -12.30 -2.20
N ALA A 6 -1.55 -12.37 -2.52
CA ALA A 6 -2.21 -11.59 -3.54
C ALA A 6 -2.45 -10.24 -2.89
N THR A 7 -1.71 -9.26 -3.38
CA THR A 7 -1.76 -7.89 -2.92
C THR A 7 -2.45 -7.07 -3.99
N TYR A 8 -3.21 -6.06 -3.61
CA TYR A 8 -4.06 -5.34 -4.56
C TYR A 8 -3.91 -3.84 -4.38
N VAL A 9 -3.80 -3.14 -5.52
CA VAL A 9 -3.93 -1.68 -5.59
C VAL A 9 -5.05 -1.32 -6.56
N GLY A 10 -6.12 -0.75 -6.03
CA GLY A 10 -7.18 -0.17 -6.84
C GLY A 10 -6.95 1.33 -7.00
N ILE A 11 -7.01 1.86 -8.23
CA ILE A 11 -6.94 3.30 -8.50
C ILE A 11 -8.23 3.74 -9.23
N PHE A 12 -8.89 4.75 -8.69
CA PHE A 12 -10.26 5.07 -9.05
C PHE A 12 -10.37 6.50 -9.61
N ARG A 13 -11.05 6.63 -10.75
CA ARG A 13 -11.44 7.92 -11.32
C ARG A 13 -12.95 7.97 -11.49
N LEU A 14 -13.64 8.81 -10.72
CA LEU A 14 -15.10 8.91 -10.70
C LEU A 14 -15.68 9.27 -12.07
N SER A 15 -14.94 10.00 -12.91
CA SER A 15 -15.40 10.37 -14.25
C SER A 15 -15.27 9.23 -15.27
N ASN A 16 -14.35 8.27 -15.08
CA ASN A 16 -13.90 7.36 -16.14
C ASN A 16 -13.89 5.86 -15.72
N GLY A 17 -14.41 5.52 -14.54
CA GLY A 17 -14.48 4.14 -14.05
C GLY A 17 -13.25 3.71 -13.23
N ILE A 18 -13.12 2.40 -13.02
CA ILE A 18 -12.12 1.79 -12.13
C ILE A 18 -10.92 1.32 -12.96
N SER A 19 -9.70 1.70 -12.56
CA SER A 19 -8.46 1.09 -13.04
C SER A 19 -7.87 0.25 -11.90
N ILE A 20 -7.95 -1.08 -12.01
CA ILE A 20 -7.38 -1.99 -11.02
C ILE A 20 -5.99 -2.40 -11.50
N LEU A 21 -4.98 -2.24 -10.64
CA LEU A 21 -3.68 -2.86 -10.81
C LEU A 21 -3.62 -3.99 -9.78
N SER A 22 -3.77 -5.23 -10.26
CA SER A 22 -3.68 -6.41 -9.39
C SER A 22 -2.27 -6.97 -9.43
N TYR A 23 -1.64 -7.11 -8.27
CA TYR A 23 -0.41 -7.90 -8.14
C TYR A 23 -0.77 -9.36 -7.87
N ASN A 24 -0.46 -10.23 -8.82
CA ASN A 24 -0.62 -11.68 -8.68
C ASN A 24 0.75 -12.37 -8.49
N GLY A 25 1.57 -11.91 -7.53
CA GLY A 25 2.59 -12.74 -6.86
C GLY A 25 3.65 -13.50 -7.67
N THR A 26 3.75 -13.34 -9.00
CA THR A 26 4.61 -14.16 -9.86
C THR A 26 5.67 -13.39 -10.63
N THR A 27 5.69 -12.06 -10.54
CA THR A 27 6.67 -11.20 -11.21
C THR A 27 7.36 -10.27 -10.21
N ASP A 28 8.60 -9.94 -10.54
CA ASP A 28 9.52 -9.07 -9.80
C ASP A 28 8.84 -7.75 -9.36
N PRO A 29 8.86 -7.39 -8.05
CA PRO A 29 8.31 -6.12 -7.54
C PRO A 29 8.81 -4.87 -8.27
N SER A 30 9.99 -4.93 -8.91
CA SER A 30 10.56 -3.82 -9.69
C SER A 30 9.74 -3.50 -10.96
N SER A 31 9.05 -4.47 -11.56
CA SER A 31 8.22 -4.24 -12.75
C SER A 31 7.01 -3.35 -12.47
N ASP A 32 6.52 -3.38 -11.24
CA ASP A 32 5.31 -2.69 -10.82
C ASP A 32 5.61 -1.30 -10.27
N ILE A 33 6.83 -1.08 -9.74
CA ILE A 33 7.38 0.27 -9.62
C ILE A 33 7.35 0.93 -11.00
N GLY A 34 7.68 0.20 -12.06
CA GLY A 34 7.51 0.65 -13.44
C GLY A 34 6.05 1.01 -13.80
N GLU A 35 5.06 0.19 -13.45
CA GLU A 35 3.64 0.52 -13.70
C GLU A 35 3.14 1.70 -12.85
N ILE A 36 3.54 1.77 -11.58
CA ILE A 36 3.23 2.86 -10.65
C ILE A 36 3.93 4.15 -11.10
N GLU A 37 5.16 4.10 -11.61
CA GLU A 37 5.88 5.22 -12.23
C GLU A 37 5.18 5.70 -13.51
N VAL A 38 4.73 4.76 -14.36
CA VAL A 38 3.90 5.06 -15.53
C VAL A 38 2.62 5.79 -15.10
N ILE A 39 2.04 5.43 -13.95
CA ILE A 39 0.86 6.10 -13.39
C ILE A 39 1.22 7.41 -12.69
N ALA A 40 2.43 7.55 -12.16
CA ALA A 40 2.95 8.78 -11.57
C ALA A 40 3.05 9.93 -12.59
N VAL A 41 3.00 9.63 -13.90
CA VAL A 41 2.81 10.63 -14.95
C VAL A 41 1.46 11.35 -14.80
N PHE A 42 0.43 10.70 -14.27
CA PHE A 42 -0.88 11.26 -13.97
C PHE A 42 -0.93 11.96 -12.60
N LYS A 43 -0.26 13.11 -12.50
CA LYS A 43 -0.31 13.96 -11.30
C LYS A 43 -1.74 14.43 -11.05
N GLY A 44 -2.22 14.29 -9.80
CA GLY A 44 -3.49 14.86 -9.35
C GLY A 44 -4.72 14.43 -10.15
N SER A 45 -4.72 13.23 -10.72
CA SER A 45 -5.73 12.78 -11.68
C SER A 45 -6.73 11.77 -11.12
N TRP A 46 -6.48 11.24 -9.93
CA TRP A 46 -7.26 10.16 -9.34
C TRP A 46 -8.04 10.62 -8.12
N ASP A 47 -9.28 10.12 -8.02
CA ASP A 47 -10.21 10.43 -6.95
C ASP A 47 -9.94 9.58 -5.71
N ALA A 48 -9.53 8.33 -5.89
CA ALA A 48 -9.16 7.45 -4.78
C ALA A 48 -8.07 6.44 -5.14
N VAL A 49 -7.32 6.02 -4.13
CA VAL A 49 -6.37 4.91 -4.15
C VAL A 49 -6.73 3.96 -3.00
N VAL A 50 -6.79 2.66 -3.28
CA VAL A 50 -7.08 1.61 -2.31
C VAL A 50 -5.93 0.62 -2.29
N THR A 51 -5.27 0.46 -1.14
CA THR A 51 -4.20 -0.51 -0.93
C THR A 51 -4.68 -1.64 -0.03
N CYS A 52 -4.48 -2.90 -0.45
CA CYS A 52 -4.89 -4.07 0.31
C CYS A 52 -3.74 -5.07 0.40
N PHE A 53 -3.21 -5.30 1.60
CA PHE A 53 -2.02 -6.14 1.84
C PHE A 53 -0.82 -5.73 0.95
N PHE A 54 -0.67 -4.44 0.64
CA PHE A 54 0.25 -3.97 -0.39
C PHE A 54 1.42 -3.14 0.15
N LEU A 55 1.23 -2.33 1.19
CA LEU A 55 2.26 -1.37 1.60
C LEU A 55 3.55 -2.02 2.11
N ASP A 56 3.46 -3.24 2.62
CA ASP A 56 4.58 -4.01 3.14
C ASP A 56 5.43 -4.68 2.03
N THR A 57 5.00 -4.62 0.77
CA THR A 57 5.78 -5.13 -0.38
C THR A 57 6.84 -4.15 -0.86
N ALA A 58 6.86 -2.92 -0.36
CA ALA A 58 7.82 -1.91 -0.77
C ALA A 58 9.22 -2.20 -0.18
N HIS A 59 10.26 -2.00 -0.99
CA HIS A 59 11.61 -1.80 -0.45
C HIS A 59 11.69 -0.49 0.34
N ASN A 60 10.99 0.54 -0.14
CA ASN A 60 10.87 1.82 0.52
C ASN A 60 9.41 2.28 0.53
N ILE A 61 8.73 2.07 1.66
CA ILE A 61 7.32 2.47 1.82
C ILE A 61 7.08 3.97 1.65
N VAL A 62 8.11 4.82 1.87
CA VAL A 62 8.01 6.26 1.70
C VAL A 62 7.77 6.62 0.22
N GLU A 63 8.40 5.90 -0.71
CA GLU A 63 8.17 6.09 -2.15
C GLU A 63 6.73 5.78 -2.54
N TYR A 64 6.15 4.71 -1.97
CA TYR A 64 4.73 4.41 -2.19
C TYR A 64 3.84 5.55 -1.69
N ILE A 65 4.08 6.07 -0.49
CA ILE A 65 3.32 7.19 0.08
C ILE A 65 3.44 8.45 -0.79
N GLU A 66 4.64 8.76 -1.27
CA GLU A 66 4.89 9.88 -2.18
C GLU A 66 4.09 9.73 -3.47
N ILE A 67 4.14 8.56 -4.10
CA ILE A 67 3.45 8.33 -5.37
C ILE A 67 1.94 8.40 -5.17
N ILE A 68 1.40 7.76 -4.12
CA ILE A 68 -0.04 7.83 -3.79
C ILE A 68 -0.46 9.30 -3.61
N SER A 69 0.32 10.10 -2.87
CA SER A 69 0.05 11.55 -2.74
C SER A 69 0.10 12.26 -4.08
N ARG A 70 1.11 12.00 -4.90
CA ARG A 70 1.30 12.66 -6.20
C ARG A 70 0.15 12.40 -7.17
N ILE A 71 -0.35 11.17 -7.25
CA ILE A 71 -1.36 10.76 -8.23
C ILE A 71 -2.78 11.16 -7.79
N LEU A 72 -3.03 11.21 -6.48
CA LEU A 72 -4.29 11.68 -5.93
C LEU A 72 -4.46 13.18 -6.19
N ARG A 73 -5.64 13.55 -6.68
CA ARG A 73 -6.06 14.94 -6.72
C ARG A 73 -6.21 15.50 -5.30
N ASP A 74 -6.27 16.81 -5.22
CA ASP A 74 -6.63 17.51 -3.99
C ASP A 74 -8.05 17.12 -3.56
N GLY A 75 -8.23 16.73 -2.30
CA GLY A 75 -9.46 16.12 -1.79
C GLY A 75 -9.67 14.66 -2.19
N GLY A 76 -8.70 14.02 -2.86
CA GLY A 76 -8.71 12.59 -3.14
C GLY A 76 -8.51 11.74 -1.89
N VAL A 77 -8.96 10.49 -1.92
CA VAL A 77 -9.00 9.61 -0.75
C VAL A 77 -8.04 8.43 -0.90
N TRP A 78 -7.24 8.17 0.12
CA TRP A 78 -6.46 6.94 0.24
C TRP A 78 -7.09 6.03 1.30
N ILE A 79 -7.44 4.81 0.89
CA ILE A 79 -7.96 3.76 1.76
C ILE A 79 -6.90 2.67 1.86
N ASN A 80 -6.55 2.25 3.06
CA ASN A 80 -5.65 1.11 3.28
C ASN A 80 -6.32 0.02 4.10
N PHE A 81 -5.99 -1.23 3.79
CA PHE A 81 -6.32 -2.39 4.60
C PHE A 81 -5.19 -3.43 4.51
N GLY A 82 -4.37 -3.55 5.54
CA GLY A 82 -3.32 -4.57 5.56
C GLY A 82 -2.41 -4.52 6.78
N PRO A 83 -1.61 -5.58 7.00
CA PRO A 83 -0.54 -5.56 7.98
C PRO A 83 0.68 -4.76 7.46
N LEU A 84 1.68 -4.61 8.32
CA LEU A 84 3.03 -4.17 7.95
C LEU A 84 4.03 -5.31 8.18
N LEU A 85 3.94 -6.38 7.37
CA LEU A 85 4.88 -7.50 7.42
C LEU A 85 5.90 -7.36 6.30
N TYR A 86 6.91 -6.50 6.51
CA TYR A 86 7.86 -6.10 5.48
C TYR A 86 8.54 -7.29 4.81
N HIS A 87 8.35 -7.39 3.49
CA HIS A 87 8.74 -8.55 2.70
C HIS A 87 10.25 -8.80 2.67
N PHE A 88 11.06 -7.76 2.87
CA PHE A 88 12.51 -7.80 2.73
C PHE A 88 13.26 -7.68 4.07
N ALA A 89 12.56 -7.74 5.20
CA ALA A 89 13.18 -7.54 6.52
C ALA A 89 14.26 -8.57 6.87
N ASP A 90 14.14 -9.80 6.35
CA ASP A 90 15.11 -10.89 6.57
C ASP A 90 16.09 -11.08 5.39
N ALA A 91 16.08 -10.19 4.39
CA ALA A 91 16.95 -10.30 3.21
C ALA A 91 18.38 -9.82 3.54
N TYR A 92 19.19 -10.73 4.07
CA TYR A 92 20.61 -10.49 4.29
C TYR A 92 21.42 -10.91 3.04
N GLY A 93 21.73 -9.98 2.13
CA GLY A 93 22.51 -10.36 0.95
C GLY A 93 23.21 -9.27 0.15
N THR A 94 22.54 -8.17 -0.22
CA THR A 94 23.13 -7.14 -1.11
C THR A 94 22.54 -5.74 -0.86
N GLU A 95 23.22 -4.66 -1.29
CA GLU A 95 22.69 -3.28 -1.19
C GLU A 95 21.36 -3.10 -1.94
N GLU A 96 21.07 -3.96 -2.93
CA GLU A 96 19.81 -3.99 -3.69
C GLU A 96 18.63 -4.59 -2.88
N GLU A 97 18.87 -5.14 -1.70
CA GLU A 97 17.86 -5.76 -0.83
C GLU A 97 17.54 -4.93 0.42
N MET A 98 18.05 -3.70 0.53
CA MET A 98 17.76 -2.83 1.69
C MET A 98 16.25 -2.52 1.79
N SER A 99 15.69 -2.75 2.98
CA SER A 99 14.28 -2.54 3.31
C SER A 99 14.14 -1.41 4.32
N ILE A 100 13.32 -0.41 4.02
CA ILE A 100 12.93 0.63 4.99
C ILE A 100 11.65 0.19 5.70
N GLU A 101 11.84 -0.27 6.93
CA GLU A 101 10.78 -0.81 7.78
C GLU A 101 10.29 0.25 8.77
N LEU A 102 9.11 0.80 8.51
CA LEU A 102 8.49 1.80 9.37
C LEU A 102 7.45 1.19 10.30
N SER A 103 7.37 1.70 11.53
CA SER A 103 6.23 1.39 12.39
C SER A 103 4.93 1.98 11.80
N LEU A 104 3.77 1.49 12.23
CA LEU A 104 2.48 2.08 11.83
C LEU A 104 2.40 3.57 12.20
N GLU A 105 2.99 3.98 13.33
CA GLU A 105 3.03 5.38 13.76
C GLU A 105 3.89 6.23 12.81
N ASP A 106 5.03 5.70 12.36
CA ASP A 106 5.92 6.38 11.42
C ASP A 106 5.28 6.47 10.02
N VAL A 107 4.63 5.41 9.54
CA VAL A 107 3.87 5.42 8.28
C VAL A 107 2.82 6.53 8.29
N LYS A 108 2.05 6.64 9.38
CA LYS A 108 1.06 7.72 9.55
C LYS A 108 1.72 9.09 9.60
N SER A 109 2.85 9.22 10.29
CA SER A 109 3.59 10.47 10.40
C SER A 109 4.12 10.95 9.04
N VAL A 110 4.67 10.04 8.23
CA VAL A 110 5.10 10.33 6.85
C VAL A 110 3.90 10.71 5.99
N ALA A 111 2.79 9.97 6.07
CA ALA A 111 1.57 10.30 5.32
C ALA A 111 1.07 11.73 5.63
N LEU A 112 1.08 12.14 6.90
CA LEU A 112 0.73 13.51 7.29
C LEU A 112 1.65 14.56 6.63
N GLN A 113 2.95 14.29 6.54
CA GLN A 113 3.91 15.19 5.87
C GLN A 113 3.66 15.29 4.36
N TYR A 114 3.16 14.23 3.73
CA TYR A 114 2.75 14.22 2.32
C TYR A 114 1.34 14.79 2.07
N GLY A 115 0.76 15.46 3.08
CA GLY A 115 -0.50 16.20 2.96
C GLY A 115 -1.75 15.37 3.22
N PHE A 116 -1.63 14.13 3.69
CA PHE A 116 -2.78 13.34 4.10
C PHE A 116 -3.33 13.80 5.45
N GLN A 117 -4.62 13.61 5.64
CA GLN A 117 -5.31 13.79 6.91
C GLN A 117 -6.10 12.52 7.21
N LEU A 118 -5.89 11.97 8.41
CA LEU A 118 -6.58 10.77 8.88
C LEU A 118 -8.04 11.08 9.22
N GLU A 119 -8.97 10.34 8.62
CA GLU A 119 -10.41 10.47 8.84
C GLU A 119 -10.97 9.31 9.68
N ARG A 120 -10.49 8.10 9.43
CA ARG A 120 -10.90 6.88 10.15
C ARG A 120 -9.70 5.94 10.29
N GLU A 121 -9.57 5.31 11.45
CA GLU A 121 -8.55 4.29 11.75
C GLU A 121 -9.18 3.18 12.58
N GLU A 122 -8.92 1.92 12.21
CA GLU A 122 -9.32 0.73 12.95
C GLU A 122 -8.27 -0.38 12.83
N THR A 123 -8.18 -1.21 13.85
CA THR A 123 -7.42 -2.47 13.78
C THR A 123 -8.40 -3.62 13.58
N ILE A 124 -8.23 -4.37 12.50
CA ILE A 124 -9.14 -5.45 12.11
C ILE A 124 -8.37 -6.78 12.11
N GLU A 125 -8.83 -7.73 12.92
CA GLU A 125 -8.31 -9.09 12.90
C GLU A 125 -8.77 -9.81 11.63
N THR A 126 -7.82 -10.39 10.89
CA THR A 126 -8.09 -11.09 9.63
C THR A 126 -7.09 -12.22 9.39
N THR A 127 -7.34 -13.01 8.36
CA THR A 127 -6.45 -14.07 7.87
C THR A 127 -6.10 -13.82 6.40
N TYR A 128 -5.06 -14.48 5.91
CA TYR A 128 -4.70 -14.46 4.50
C TYR A 128 -4.44 -15.89 4.02
N THR A 129 -5.14 -16.32 2.97
CA THR A 129 -5.11 -17.71 2.42
C THR A 129 -5.17 -18.85 3.45
N ALA A 130 -5.76 -18.60 4.62
CA ALA A 130 -5.78 -19.56 5.70
C ALA A 130 -6.59 -20.82 5.34
N ASN A 131 -5.96 -21.98 5.50
CA ASN A 131 -6.65 -23.26 5.45
C ASN A 131 -7.41 -23.48 6.76
N ARG A 132 -8.74 -23.33 6.72
CA ARG A 132 -9.63 -23.49 7.90
C ARG A 132 -9.61 -24.89 8.52
N LEU A 133 -9.08 -25.89 7.81
CA LEU A 133 -8.93 -27.26 8.33
C LEU A 133 -7.55 -27.49 8.97
N SER A 134 -6.62 -26.55 8.84
CA SER A 134 -5.28 -26.64 9.42
C SER A 134 -5.34 -26.48 10.94
N MET A 135 -4.45 -27.19 11.64
CA MET A 135 -4.22 -26.99 13.07
C MET A 135 -3.35 -25.75 13.37
N MET A 136 -2.77 -25.15 12.33
CA MET A 136 -1.96 -23.92 12.39
C MET A 136 -2.59 -22.86 11.48
N GLU A 137 -2.88 -21.68 12.03
CA GLU A 137 -3.47 -20.54 11.33
C GLU A 137 -2.68 -19.26 11.63
N ASN A 138 -2.35 -18.50 10.59
CA ASN A 138 -1.76 -17.18 10.72
C ASN A 138 -2.86 -16.12 10.75
N ARG A 139 -2.84 -15.27 11.77
CA ARG A 139 -3.73 -14.13 11.91
C ARG A 139 -2.96 -12.82 11.86
N TYR A 140 -3.57 -11.82 11.24
CA TYR A 140 -3.04 -10.48 11.13
C TYR A 140 -3.97 -9.51 11.84
N PHE A 141 -3.38 -8.59 12.60
CA PHE A 141 -4.06 -7.40 13.06
C PHE A 141 -3.82 -6.30 12.03
N ALA A 142 -4.67 -6.28 11.01
CA ALA A 142 -4.53 -5.38 9.87
C ALA A 142 -4.92 -3.96 10.26
N ALA A 143 -4.11 -2.99 9.83
CA ALA A 143 -4.44 -1.58 9.95
C ALA A 143 -5.40 -1.21 8.82
N PHE A 144 -6.56 -0.68 9.20
CA PHE A 144 -7.51 -0.06 8.29
C PHE A 144 -7.47 1.44 8.49
N TRP A 145 -7.39 2.21 7.39
CA TRP A 145 -7.61 3.64 7.46
C TRP A 145 -8.24 4.23 6.20
N THR A 146 -8.85 5.40 6.39
CA THR A 146 -9.17 6.32 5.30
C THR A 146 -8.49 7.65 5.58
N MET A 147 -7.75 8.15 4.59
CA MET A 147 -7.08 9.44 4.64
C MET A 147 -7.50 10.30 3.45
N THR A 148 -7.68 11.61 3.67
CA THR A 148 -7.95 12.57 2.59
C THR A 148 -6.69 13.38 2.30
N LYS A 149 -6.32 13.53 1.03
CA LYS A 149 -5.23 14.44 0.64
C LYS A 149 -5.74 15.88 0.71
N ARG A 150 -5.11 16.70 1.56
CA ARG A 150 -5.42 18.13 1.66
C ARG A 150 -5.12 18.83 0.35
N GLY A 151 -5.96 19.79 -0.01
CA GLY A 151 -5.67 20.68 -1.11
C GLY A 151 -4.45 21.53 -0.82
N THR A 152 -3.60 21.71 -1.83
CA THR A 152 -2.61 22.78 -1.79
C THR A 152 -3.36 24.13 -1.72
N PRO A 153 -3.01 25.03 -0.78
CA PRO A 153 -3.60 26.36 -0.72
C PRO A 153 -3.44 27.17 -2.01
#